data_AF-A0A4Z0MEA6-F1
#
_entry.id   AF-A0A4Z0MEA6-F1
#
_cell.length_a   1.000
_cell.length_b   1.000
_cell.length_c   1.000
_cell.angle_alpha   90.00
_cell.angle_beta   90.00
_cell.angle_gamma   90.00
#
_symmetry.space_group_name_H-M   'P 1'
#
loop_
_entity.id
_entity.type
_entity.pdbx_description
1 polymer ?
#
loop_
_entity_poly.entity_id
_entity_poly.type
_entity_poly.pdbx_seq_one_letter_code
_entity_poly.pdbx_strand_id
1 'polypeptide(L)' 'MASEALSYKVGQLKISELRARYEKQLGKKFSLKAFHDELLAGGSMPLAVLERKMDAWAARQR' A
#
# COMPACT_ATOMS: atom_id res chain seq x y z
N MET A 1 9.48 10.56 -21.73
CA MET A 1 9.37 9.13 -21.38
C MET A 1 10.45 8.74 -20.36
N ALA A 2 10.33 9.21 -19.11
CA ALA A 2 11.18 8.83 -17.97
C ALA A 2 10.39 8.72 -16.66
N SER A 3 9.10 9.09 -16.69
CA SER A 3 8.20 9.11 -15.54
C SER A 3 7.67 7.72 -15.19
N GLU A 4 7.44 6.83 -16.16
CA GLU A 4 6.82 5.53 -15.90
C GLU A 4 7.76 4.55 -15.18
N ALA A 5 9.02 4.40 -15.62
CA ALA A 5 9.97 3.49 -14.96
C ALA A 5 10.32 3.92 -13.52
N LEU A 6 10.38 5.23 -13.27
CA LEU A 6 10.52 5.77 -11.92
C LEU A 6 9.26 5.46 -11.10
N SER A 7 8.06 5.63 -11.68
CA SER A 7 6.80 5.33 -11.01
C SER A 7 6.68 3.87 -10.58
N TYR A 8 7.17 2.91 -11.37
CA TYR A 8 7.18 1.49 -11.01
C TYR A 8 8.17 1.18 -9.88
N LYS A 9 9.41 1.67 -9.97
CA LYS A 9 10.43 1.46 -8.92
C LYS A 9 10.05 2.17 -7.62
N VAL A 10 9.54 3.39 -7.72
CA VAL A 10 8.98 4.15 -6.59
C VAL A 10 7.77 3.41 -6.03
N GLY A 11 6.89 2.84 -6.87
CA GLY A 11 5.75 2.04 -6.42
C GLY A 11 6.13 0.84 -5.60
N GLN A 12 7.12 0.06 -6.04
CA GLN A 12 7.59 -1.09 -5.27
C GLN A 12 8.25 -0.70 -3.94
N LEU A 13 9.10 0.33 -3.94
CA LEU A 13 9.71 0.86 -2.72
C LEU A 13 8.64 1.41 -1.75
N LYS A 14 7.66 2.13 -2.28
CA LYS A 14 6.58 2.75 -1.52
C LYS A 14 5.65 1.71 -0.90
N ILE A 15 5.28 0.66 -1.63
CA ILE A 15 4.48 -0.45 -1.08
C ILE A 15 5.23 -1.14 0.05
N SER A 16 6.54 -1.36 -0.08
CA SER A 16 7.38 -1.93 0.98
C SER A 16 7.43 -1.04 2.22
N GLU A 17 7.57 0.28 2.03
CA GLU A 17 7.58 1.28 3.10
C GLU A 17 6.21 1.37 3.81
N LEU A 18 5.12 1.40 3.04
CA LEU A 18 3.74 1.38 3.54
C LEU A 18 3.46 0.13 4.36
N ARG A 19 3.85 -1.04 3.86
CA ARG A 19 3.75 -2.30 4.60
C ARG A 19 4.46 -2.16 5.94
N ALA A 20 5.73 -1.77 5.97
CA ALA A 20 6.48 -1.63 7.21
C ALA A 20 5.83 -0.61 8.18
N ARG A 21 5.27 0.48 7.65
CA ARG A 21 4.53 1.48 8.43
C ARG A 21 3.27 0.91 9.07
N TYR A 22 2.45 0.20 8.31
CA TYR A 22 1.22 -0.42 8.81
C TYR A 22 1.50 -1.62 9.72
N GLU A 23 2.55 -2.40 9.45
CA GLU A 23 3.00 -3.49 10.31
C GLU A 23 3.40 -2.95 11.70
N LYS A 24 4.08 -1.79 11.77
CA LYS A 24 4.36 -1.10 13.03
C LYS A 24 3.12 -0.48 13.67
N GLN A 25 2.24 0.13 12.88
CA GLN A 25 1.10 0.90 13.38
C GLN A 25 -0.03 -0.02 13.91
N LEU A 26 -0.28 -1.13 13.22
CA LEU A 26 -1.31 -2.11 13.57
C LEU A 26 -0.74 -3.25 14.42
N GLY A 27 0.58 -3.50 14.38
CA GLY A 27 1.24 -4.52 15.17
C GLY A 27 0.61 -5.88 14.97
N LYS A 28 0.05 -6.46 16.04
CA LYS A 28 -0.64 -7.77 16.01
C LYS A 28 -1.95 -7.77 15.20
N LYS A 29 -2.55 -6.61 14.94
CA LYS A 29 -3.75 -6.49 14.09
C LYS A 29 -3.38 -6.43 12.59
N PHE A 30 -2.09 -6.26 12.25
CA PHE A 30 -1.67 -6.23 10.86
C PHE A 30 -1.87 -7.60 10.22
N SER A 31 -2.70 -7.66 9.18
CA SER A 31 -2.92 -8.86 8.39
C SER A 31 -2.35 -8.68 7.00
N LEU A 32 -1.22 -9.35 6.71
CA LEU A 32 -0.61 -9.33 5.38
C LEU A 32 -1.58 -9.82 4.29
N LYS A 33 -2.44 -10.78 4.62
CA LYS A 33 -3.50 -11.26 3.72
C LYS A 33 -4.47 -10.14 3.37
N ALA A 34 -4.98 -9.41 4.36
CA ALA A 34 -5.91 -8.30 4.15
C ALA A 34 -5.25 -7.12 3.43
N PHE A 35 -3.96 -6.88 3.68
CA PHE A 35 -3.17 -5.89 2.94
C PHE A 35 -3.07 -6.25 1.44
N HIS A 36 -2.72 -7.49 1.11
CA HIS A 36 -2.68 -7.93 -0.29
C HIS A 36 -4.07 -8.00 -0.93
N ASP A 37 -5.09 -8.37 -0.17
CA ASP A 37 -6.47 -8.42 -0.66
C ASP A 37 -6.96 -7.02 -1.06
N GLU A 38 -6.75 -6.01 -0.20
CA GLU A 38 -7.12 -4.62 -0.49
C GLU A 38 -6.23 -4.01 -1.60
N LEU A 39 -4.95 -4.42 -1.68
CA LEU A 39 -4.04 -4.05 -2.76
C LEU A 39 -4.52 -4.60 -4.12
N LEU A 40 -4.94 -5.87 -4.17
CA LEU A 40 -5.45 -6.52 -5.38
C LEU A 40 -6.87 -6.03 -5.73
N ALA A 41 -7.70 -5.76 -4.73
CA ALA A 41 -9.05 -5.20 -4.89
C ALA A 41 -9.02 -3.79 -5.49
N GLY A 42 -7.89 -3.08 -5.38
CA GLY A 42 -7.67 -1.79 -6.05
C GLY A 42 -7.51 -1.87 -7.56
N GLY A 43 -7.13 -3.03 -8.12
CA GLY A 43 -6.89 -3.21 -9.55
C GLY A 43 -5.73 -2.35 -10.09
N SER A 44 -5.71 -2.13 -11.41
CA SER A 44 -4.70 -1.29 -12.09
C SER A 44 -5.00 0.19 -11.88
N MET A 45 -4.70 0.68 -10.69
CA MET A 45 -4.90 2.06 -10.28
C MET A 45 -3.56 2.78 -10.05
N PRO A 46 -3.49 4.12 -10.24
CA PRO A 46 -2.27 4.87 -9.97
C PRO A 46 -1.83 4.71 -8.51
N LEU A 47 -0.51 4.60 -8.30
CA LEU A 47 0.10 4.42 -6.97
C LEU A 47 -0.40 5.44 -5.94
N ALA A 48 -0.58 6.70 -6.32
CA ALA A 48 -1.07 7.74 -5.44
C ALA A 48 -2.48 7.46 -4.90
N VAL A 49 -3.34 6.83 -5.70
CA VAL A 49 -4.71 6.49 -5.29
C VAL A 49 -4.69 5.23 -4.42
N LEU A 50 -3.85 4.25 -4.76
CA LEU A 50 -3.63 3.06 -3.95
C LEU A 50 -3.15 3.45 -2.55
N GLU A 51 -2.18 4.35 -2.45
CA GLU A 51 -1.61 4.83 -1.19
C GLU A 51 -2.69 5.43 -0.27
N ARG A 52 -3.59 6.26 -0.82
CA ARG A 52 -4.73 6.81 -0.05
C ARG A 52 -5.71 5.74 0.40
N LYS A 53 -6.04 4.75 -0.45
CA LYS A 53 -6.92 3.63 -0.06
C LYS A 53 -6.29 2.80 1.06
N MET A 54 -5.00 2.51 0.97
CA MET A 54 -4.27 1.78 2.01
C MET A 54 -4.23 2.54 3.34
N ASP A 55 -4.03 3.87 3.31
CA ASP A 55 -3.99 4.68 4.53
C ASP A 55 -5.37 4.72 5.19
N ALA A 56 -6.44 4.87 4.40
CA ALA A 56 -7.81 4.76 4.89
C ALA A 56 -8.14 3.36 5.43
N TRP A 57 -7.69 2.29 4.77
CA TRP A 57 -7.86 0.92 5.24
C TRP A 57 -7.15 0.69 6.57
N ALA A 58 -5.89 1.11 6.68
CA ALA A 58 -5.10 0.96 7.91
C ALA A 58 -5.71 1.78 9.06
N ALA A 59 -6.23 2.98 8.79
CA ALA A 59 -6.95 3.77 9.78
C ALA A 59 -8.22 3.07 10.31
N ARG A 60 -8.87 2.23 9.49
CA ARG A 60 -10.05 1.42 9.90
C ARG A 60 -9.67 0.16 10.69
N GLN A 61 -8.42 -0.30 10.62
CA GLN A 61 -7.91 -1.49 11.31
C GLN A 61 -7.35 -1.19 12.72
N ARG A 62 -7.13 0.08 13.06
CA ARG A 62 -6.68 0.54 14.38
C ARG A 62 -7.76 0.26 15.43
#